data_AF-A0A929HLI4-F1
#
_entry.id   AF-A0A929HLI4-F1
#
_cell.length_a   1.000
_cell.length_b   1.000
_cell.length_c   1.000
_cell.angle_alpha   90.00
_cell.angle_beta   90.00
_cell.angle_gamma   90.00
#
_symmetry.space_group_name_H-M   'P 1'
#
loop_
_entity.id
_entity.type
_entity.pdbx_description
1 polymer ?
#
loop_
_entity_poly.entity_id
_entity_poly.type
_entity_poly.pdbx_seq_one_letter_code
_entity_poly.pdbx_strand_id
1 'polypeptide(L)' 'MEILLIILGALLVIEGLPYFAFPKKAKLWALMLQEVPEPTLRKMGLLCVVAGLALLWVTRFF' A
#
# COMPACT_ATOMS: atom_id res chain seq x y z
N MET A 1 17.78 -12.23 -7.06
CA MET A 1 16.53 -12.26 -7.84
C MET A 1 15.36 -12.84 -7.05
N GLU A 2 15.58 -13.84 -6.20
CA GLU A 2 14.50 -14.52 -5.44
C GLU A 2 13.78 -13.62 -4.43
N ILE A 3 14.50 -12.76 -3.69
CA ILE A 3 13.89 -11.87 -2.67
C ILE A 3 12.90 -10.87 -3.30
N LEU A 4 13.22 -10.34 -4.48
CA LEU A 4 12.35 -9.41 -5.18
C LEU A 4 11.02 -10.08 -5.57
N LEU A 5 11.09 -11.32 -6.05
CA LEU A 5 9.89 -12.11 -6.39
C LEU A 5 9.07 -12.48 -5.15
N ILE A 6 9.72 -12.78 -4.02
CA ILE A 6 9.05 -13.04 -2.75
C ILE A 6 8.31 -11.80 -2.25
N ILE A 7 8.96 -10.62 -2.25
CA ILE A 7 8.34 -9.37 -1.81
C ILE A 7 7.18 -9.00 -2.74
N LEU A 8 7.35 -9.12 -4.05
CA LEU A 8 6.27 -8.89 -5.01
C LEU A 8 5.10 -9.88 -4.82
N GLY A 9 5.40 -11.16 -4.59
CA GLY A 9 4.38 -12.17 -4.32
C GLY A 9 3.60 -11.87 -3.04
N ALA A 10 4.30 -11.53 -1.95
CA ALA A 10 3.67 -11.15 -0.69
C ALA A 10 2.81 -9.89 -0.84
N LEU A 11 3.29 -8.87 -1.58
CA LEU A 11 2.53 -7.66 -1.88
C LEU A 11 1.22 -8.00 -2.63
N LEU A 12 1.28 -8.86 -3.64
CA LEU A 12 0.10 -9.29 -4.40
C LEU A 12 -0.90 -10.07 -3.54
N VAL A 13 -0.43 -10.92 -2.62
CA VAL A 13 -1.31 -11.65 -1.69
C VAL A 13 -1.99 -10.68 -0.74
N ILE A 14 -1.24 -9.74 -0.16
CA ILE A 14 -1.78 -8.73 0.77
C ILE A 14 -2.79 -7.83 0.08
N GLU A 15 -2.48 -7.32 -1.11
CA GLU A 15 -3.39 -6.50 -1.91
C GLU A 15 -4.62 -7.29 -2.40
N GLY A 16 -4.43 -8.55 -2.80
CA GLY A 16 -5.50 -9.43 -3.29
C GLY A 16 -6.49 -9.87 -2.21
N LEU A 17 -6.04 -10.00 -0.96
CA LEU A 17 -6.82 -10.55 0.14
C LEU A 17 -8.09 -9.72 0.47
N PRO A 18 -8.05 -8.38 0.59
CA PRO A 18 -9.25 -7.56 0.73
C PRO A 18 -10.28 -7.77 -0.38
N TYR A 19 -9.82 -7.90 -1.63
CA TYR A 19 -10.71 -8.13 -2.78
C TYR A 19 -11.36 -9.52 -2.75
N PHE A 20 -10.61 -10.55 -2.36
CA PHE A 20 -11.12 -11.92 -2.28
C PHE A 20 -12.02 -12.16 -1.06
N ALA A 21 -11.56 -11.78 0.14
CA ALA A 21 -12.27 -12.05 1.38
C ALA A 21 -13.45 -11.10 1.63
N PHE A 22 -13.34 -9.82 1.23
CA PHE A 22 -14.35 -8.80 1.52
C PHE A 22 -14.61 -7.85 0.33
N PRO A 23 -15.12 -8.38 -0.81
CA PRO A 23 -15.28 -7.60 -2.05
C PRO A 23 -16.17 -6.36 -1.90
N LYS A 24 -17.21 -6.42 -1.04
CA LYS A 24 -18.08 -5.27 -0.77
C LYS A 24 -17.35 -4.13 -0.06
N LYS A 25 -16.49 -4.45 0.91
CA LYS A 25 -15.71 -3.45 1.66
C LYS A 25 -14.63 -2.82 0.78
N ALA A 26 -13.95 -3.64 -0.03
CA ALA A 26 -12.95 -3.16 -0.98
C ALA A 26 -13.55 -2.14 -1.98
N LYS A 27 -14.74 -2.41 -2.51
CA LYS A 27 -15.46 -1.45 -3.39
C LYS A 27 -15.82 -0.15 -2.66
N LEU A 28 -16.28 -0.25 -1.42
CA LEU A 28 -16.63 0.93 -0.61
C LEU A 28 -15.40 1.80 -0.32
N TRP A 29 -14.25 1.20 0.00
CA TRP A 29 -12.99 1.94 0.16
C TRP A 29 -12.55 2.64 -1.13
N ALA A 30 -12.70 1.99 -2.28
CA ALA A 30 -12.38 2.60 -3.57
C ALA A 30 -13.26 3.84 -3.86
N LEU A 31 -14.56 3.79 -3.51
CA LEU A 31 -15.46 4.93 -3.64
C LEU A 31 -15.05 6.07 -2.68
N MET A 32 -14.72 5.74 -1.43
CA MET A 32 -14.26 6.74 -0.46
C MET A 32 -12.99 7.45 -0.94
N LEU A 33 -12.05 6.74 -1.59
CA LEU A 33 -10.87 7.36 -2.17
C LEU A 33 -11.19 8.38 -3.27
N GLN A 34 -12.25 8.18 -4.05
CA GLN A 34 -12.65 9.12 -5.10
C GLN A 34 -13.21 10.43 -4.54
N GLU A 35 -13.75 10.41 -3.32
CA GLU A 35 -14.25 11.61 -2.64
C GLU A 35 -13.13 12.45 -2.01
N VAL A 36 -11.92 11.89 -1.86
CA VAL A 36 -10.78 12.60 -1.29
C VAL A 36 -10.17 13.55 -2.33
N PRO A 37 -9.99 14.85 -2.03
CA PRO A 37 -9.36 15.79 -2.94
C PRO A 37 -7.93 15.37 -3.34
N GLU A 38 -7.56 15.58 -4.61
CA GLU A 38 -6.23 15.25 -5.14
C GLU A 38 -5.05 15.77 -4.28
N PRO A 39 -5.06 17.01 -3.76
CA PRO A 39 -3.95 17.50 -2.94
C PRO A 39 -3.75 16.69 -1.66
N THR A 40 -4.84 16.19 -1.07
CA THR A 40 -4.81 15.36 0.12
C THR A 40 -4.28 13.97 -0.20
N LEU A 41 -4.75 13.36 -1.30
CA LEU A 41 -4.21 12.07 -1.79
C LEU A 41 -2.70 12.15 -2.07
N ARG A 42 -2.22 13.24 -2.68
CA ARG A 42 -0.78 13.44 -2.93
C ARG A 42 0.03 13.55 -1.64
N LYS A 43 -0.47 14.29 -0.65
CA LYS A 43 0.20 14.41 0.66
C LYS A 43 0.24 13.08 1.40
N MET A 44 -0.87 12.33 1.40
CA MET A 44 -0.92 10.98 1.97
C MET A 44 0.05 10.04 1.28
N GLY A 45 0.06 10.03 -0.06
CA GLY A 45 0.99 9.21 -0.84
C GLY A 45 2.45 9.55 -0.55
N LEU A 46 2.78 10.85 -0.47
CA LEU A 46 4.12 11.30 -0.10
C LEU A 46 4.52 10.83 1.31
N LEU A 47 3.62 10.96 2.29
CA LEU A 47 3.87 10.49 3.66
C LEU A 47 4.12 8.99 3.70
N CYS A 48 3.33 8.19 2.98
CA CYS A 48 3.52 6.74 2.89
C CYS A 48 4.87 6.38 2.25
N VAL A 49 5.26 7.06 1.17
CA VAL A 49 6.57 6.84 0.51
C VAL A 49 7.72 7.19 1.45
N VAL A 50 7.66 8.35 2.10
CA VAL A 50 8.70 8.79 3.04
C VAL A 50 8.80 7.84 4.24
N ALA A 51 7.66 7.42 4.81
CA ALA A 51 7.64 6.46 5.91
C ALA A 51 8.20 5.10 5.49
N GLY A 52 7.85 4.61 4.29
CA GLY A 52 8.40 3.37 3.74
C GLY A 52 9.92 3.45 3.54
N LEU A 53 10.42 4.56 2.99
CA LEU A 53 11.85 4.80 2.85
C LEU A 53 12.57 4.87 4.21
N ALA A 54 11.96 5.53 5.20
CA ALA A 54 12.51 5.61 6.55
C ALA A 54 12.58 4.22 7.20
N LEU A 55 11.54 3.38 7.04
CA LEU A 55 11.55 2.00 7.52
C LEU A 55 12.66 1.18 6.86
N LEU A 56 12.78 1.24 5.53
CA LEU A 56 13.86 0.55 4.80
C LEU A 56 15.25 1.02 5.23
N TRP A 57 15.40 2.31 5.55
CA TRP A 57 16.66 2.86 6.04
C TRP A 57 16.98 2.34 7.45
N VAL A 58 16.00 2.31 8.36
CA VAL A 58 16.17 1.76 9.71
C VAL A 58 16.49 0.26 9.67
N THR A 59 15.78 -0.53 8.87
CA THR A 59 16.04 -1.99 8.77
C THR A 59 17.37 -2.31 8.08
N ARG A 60 17.92 -1.40 7.29
CA ARG A 60 19.28 -1.53 6.72
C ARG A 60 20.35 -1.05 7.71
N PHE A 61 20.01 -0.14 8.61
CA PHE A 61 20.93 0.42 9.60
C PHE A 61 21.13 -0.50 10.81
N PHE A 62 20.10 -1.25 11.20
CA PHE A 62 20.15 -2.32 12.22
C PHE A 62 20.71 -3.62 11.65
#